data_AF-A0A8J3FL77-F1
#
_entry.id   AF-A0A8J3FL77-F1
#
_cell.length_a   1.000
_cell.length_b   1.000
_cell.length_c   1.000
_cell.angle_alpha   90.00
_cell.angle_beta   90.00
_cell.angle_gamma   90.00
#
_symmetry.space_group_name_H-M   'P 1'
#
loop_
_entity.id
_entity.type
_entity.pdbx_description
1 polymer ?
#
loop_
_entity_poly.entity_id
_entity_poly.type
_entity_poly.pdbx_seq_one_letter_code
_entity_poly.pdbx_strand_id
1 'polypeptide(L)'
;MTHSRFSRASAALAVAVAAATVVTASPAGAASPAPAAPRESTSDRVVGEVEVPASARKQIPLVRAAGAIRSAVQRGDHAGYAGIALDDDQVTLWWKGEPPATVRRAVDAARGTAPVRVDTAEHSLDELRSAGAVIRTSLAGQQTRIKYAVDGSRVVVSVDTRGGLARQALPAVSVPVEVVDPGPRELTTRRDDWAPWSGGADLINGNARCTTGFPVRNAANQRFLLTAGHCGSNGDQIRDGSGEFMGTFANDNDQHDLGMVSTPGGVDPTMYVGGVDSNNVLRVDGWDWTFPGELLCQSGGSSARDIGGPVCGLRVEKYNTDPGDAVEARQVDGAVAVRPGDSGGPVYSASASGGVIAKGINNYTYVNDNTILGFQDFGTATRDYGIWIAQ
;
A
#
# COMPACT_ATOMS: atom_id res chain seq x y z
N MET A 1 -51.21 40.24 8.06
CA MET A 1 -52.07 40.82 9.12
C MET A 1 -52.81 39.68 9.81
N THR A 2 -53.09 39.84 11.11
CA THR A 2 -53.84 38.96 12.06
C THR A 2 -53.18 37.59 12.38
N HIS A 3 -52.37 37.49 13.45
CA HIS A 3 -52.69 37.26 14.89
C HIS A 3 -52.92 35.76 15.23
N SER A 4 -51.97 35.10 15.93
CA SER A 4 -51.90 34.96 17.42
C SER A 4 -52.71 33.71 17.89
N ARG A 5 -52.30 32.79 18.78
CA ARG A 5 -51.61 32.90 20.09
C ARG A 5 -51.37 31.47 20.68
N PHE A 6 -50.19 31.24 21.31
CA PHE A 6 -49.92 30.60 22.63
C PHE A 6 -50.39 29.12 22.89
N SER A 7 -49.68 28.27 23.65
CA SER A 7 -49.07 28.53 24.96
C SER A 7 -48.03 27.47 25.39
N ARG A 8 -47.09 27.89 26.25
CA ARG A 8 -46.11 27.10 27.02
C ARG A 8 -46.66 26.77 28.42
N ALA A 9 -46.22 25.67 29.03
CA ALA A 9 -46.04 25.44 30.48
C ALA A 9 -45.66 23.95 30.69
N SER A 10 -44.92 23.46 31.70
CA SER A 10 -44.05 23.99 32.75
C SER A 10 -43.40 22.75 33.41
N ALA A 11 -42.18 22.90 33.95
CA ALA A 11 -41.46 21.88 34.70
C ALA A 11 -42.03 21.66 36.11
N ALA A 12 -41.89 20.45 36.65
CA ALA A 12 -42.00 20.20 38.09
C ALA A 12 -40.94 19.18 38.54
N LEU A 13 -40.17 19.60 39.53
CA LEU A 13 -39.11 18.90 40.25
C LEU A 13 -39.73 18.24 41.49
N ALA A 14 -39.39 16.99 41.81
CA ALA A 14 -39.69 16.39 43.10
C ALA A 14 -38.47 15.63 43.64
N VAL A 15 -37.98 16.11 44.77
CA VAL A 15 -36.94 15.50 45.61
C VAL A 15 -37.65 14.79 46.77
N ALA A 16 -37.26 13.56 47.09
CA ALA A 16 -37.54 12.92 48.37
C ALA A 16 -36.32 12.12 48.84
N VAL A 17 -35.92 12.34 50.09
CA VAL A 17 -34.71 11.82 50.73
C VAL A 17 -35.08 10.92 51.92
N ALA A 18 -34.27 9.86 52.07
CA ALA A 18 -33.90 9.08 53.27
C ALA A 18 -34.89 8.10 53.94
N ALA A 19 -34.43 6.86 54.13
CA ALA A 19 -33.89 6.40 55.43
C ALA A 19 -33.18 5.03 55.30
N ALA A 20 -32.10 4.87 56.06
CA ALA A 20 -31.14 3.77 56.05
C ALA A 20 -31.56 2.56 56.89
N THR A 21 -31.04 1.38 56.54
CA THR A 21 -30.79 0.30 57.51
C THR A 21 -29.38 -0.24 57.33
N VAL A 22 -28.59 -0.11 58.40
CA VAL A 22 -27.23 -0.67 58.54
C VAL A 22 -27.38 -1.97 59.32
N VAL A 23 -26.92 -3.08 58.74
CA VAL A 23 -26.64 -4.32 59.47
C VAL A 23 -25.15 -4.58 59.39
N THR A 24 -24.55 -4.71 60.56
CA THR A 24 -23.14 -4.92 60.83
C THR A 24 -22.74 -6.38 60.62
N ALA A 25 -21.68 -6.63 59.84
CA ALA A 25 -20.98 -7.90 59.80
C ALA A 25 -19.50 -7.69 60.12
N SER A 26 -19.02 -8.39 61.15
CA SER A 26 -17.63 -8.40 61.62
C SER A 26 -16.67 -9.06 60.59
N PRO A 27 -15.35 -8.74 60.63
CA PRO A 27 -14.42 -9.16 59.59
C PRO A 27 -14.02 -10.62 59.79
N ALA A 28 -14.42 -11.49 58.86
CA ALA A 28 -13.80 -12.80 58.70
C ALA A 28 -12.52 -12.65 57.86
N GLY A 29 -11.45 -13.31 58.32
CA GLY A 29 -10.06 -13.06 57.94
C GLY A 29 -9.77 -13.08 56.44
N ALA A 30 -8.88 -12.17 56.05
CA ALA A 30 -8.22 -12.16 54.76
C ALA A 30 -7.40 -13.44 54.60
N ALA A 31 -7.91 -14.38 53.80
CA ALA A 31 -7.08 -15.42 53.20
C ALA A 31 -6.12 -14.74 52.21
N SER A 32 -4.82 -14.89 52.44
CA SER A 32 -3.79 -14.43 51.51
C SER A 32 -4.04 -15.04 50.13
N PRO A 33 -3.96 -14.27 49.02
CA PRO A 33 -4.00 -14.85 47.69
C PRO A 33 -2.82 -15.81 47.54
N ALA A 34 -3.10 -17.04 47.10
CA ALA A 34 -2.05 -17.96 46.70
C ALA A 34 -1.14 -17.29 45.65
N PRO A 35 0.19 -17.54 45.68
CA PRO A 35 1.10 -16.96 44.71
C PRO A 35 0.66 -17.41 43.31
N ALA A 36 0.33 -16.44 42.46
CA ALA A 36 0.03 -16.68 41.07
C ALA A 36 1.22 -17.42 40.43
N ALA A 37 0.94 -18.52 39.74
CA ALA A 37 1.91 -19.19 38.89
C ALA A 37 2.62 -18.15 38.00
N PRO A 38 3.93 -18.27 37.74
CA PRO A 38 4.63 -17.36 36.85
C PRO A 38 3.92 -17.38 35.51
N ARG A 39 3.34 -16.24 35.12
CA ARG A 39 2.89 -16.02 33.75
C ARG A 39 4.14 -16.16 32.90
N GLU A 40 4.18 -17.20 32.07
CA GLU A 40 5.13 -17.26 30.96
C GLU A 40 5.02 -15.92 30.22
N SER A 41 6.10 -15.17 30.27
CA SER A 41 6.27 -13.93 29.53
C SER A 41 6.29 -14.32 28.06
N THR A 42 5.14 -14.22 27.41
CA THR A 42 5.04 -14.20 25.95
C THR A 42 5.59 -12.86 25.47
N SER A 43 6.91 -12.75 25.45
CA SER A 43 7.59 -11.68 24.72
C SER A 43 8.83 -12.22 24.02
N ASP A 44 8.65 -13.30 23.25
CA ASP A 44 9.35 -13.38 21.98
C ASP A 44 8.36 -12.97 20.90
N ARG A 45 8.33 -11.66 20.62
CA ARG A 45 7.93 -11.22 19.29
C ARG A 45 8.91 -11.85 18.33
N VAL A 46 8.54 -12.96 17.72
CA VAL A 46 9.13 -13.35 16.44
C VAL A 46 8.69 -12.24 15.49
N VAL A 47 9.57 -11.25 15.32
CA VAL A 47 9.51 -10.33 14.20
C VAL A 47 9.57 -11.23 12.97
N GLY A 48 8.46 -11.36 12.24
CA GLY A 48 8.47 -12.06 10.97
C GLY A 48 9.61 -11.50 10.14
N GLU A 49 10.56 -12.36 9.78
CA GLU A 49 11.77 -11.93 9.09
C GLU A 49 11.33 -11.47 7.69
N VAL A 50 11.19 -10.15 7.52
CA VAL A 50 11.15 -9.57 6.19
C VAL A 50 12.44 -10.06 5.52
N GLU A 51 12.30 -10.91 4.51
CA GLU A 51 13.45 -11.45 3.81
C GLU A 51 14.12 -10.30 3.04
N VAL A 52 15.07 -9.64 3.71
CA VAL A 52 15.89 -8.61 3.10
C VAL A 52 16.72 -9.30 2.01
N PRO A 53 16.63 -8.88 0.73
CA PRO A 53 17.40 -9.47 -0.34
C PRO A 53 18.88 -9.57 0.02
N ALA A 54 19.55 -10.64 -0.40
CA ALA A 54 20.97 -10.85 -0.09
C ALA A 54 21.86 -9.66 -0.48
N SER A 55 21.51 -8.94 -1.55
CA SER A 55 22.16 -7.69 -1.97
C SER A 55 22.03 -6.57 -0.93
N ALA A 56 20.84 -6.34 -0.38
CA ALA A 56 20.62 -5.37 0.68
C ALA A 56 21.31 -5.77 1.99
N ARG A 57 21.37 -7.08 2.29
CA ARG A 57 22.16 -7.59 3.44
C ARG A 57 23.67 -7.32 3.26
N LYS A 58 24.20 -7.46 2.04
CA LYS A 58 25.62 -7.12 1.73
C LYS A 58 25.94 -5.64 1.97
N GLN A 59 24.96 -4.74 1.84
CA GLN A 59 25.16 -3.31 2.07
C GLN A 59 25.19 -2.90 3.55
N ILE A 60 24.81 -3.77 4.50
CA ILE A 60 24.81 -3.46 5.95
C ILE A 60 26.16 -2.86 6.43
N PRO A 61 27.32 -3.48 6.19
CA PRO A 61 28.61 -2.88 6.55
C PRO A 61 28.90 -1.58 5.80
N LEU A 62 28.52 -1.48 4.52
CA LEU A 62 28.71 -0.27 3.71
C LEU A 62 27.91 0.92 4.27
N VAL A 63 26.64 0.70 4.62
CA VAL A 63 25.75 1.71 5.24
C VAL A 63 26.30 2.15 6.60
N ARG A 64 26.82 1.23 7.41
CA ARG A 64 27.43 1.58 8.70
C ARG A 64 28.66 2.48 8.52
N ALA A 65 29.55 2.12 7.58
CA ALA A 65 30.73 2.91 7.24
C ALA A 65 30.36 4.31 6.70
N ALA A 66 29.45 4.36 5.71
CA ALA A 66 28.94 5.60 5.14
C ALA A 66 28.25 6.48 6.20
N GLY A 67 27.47 5.89 7.10
CA GLY A 67 26.82 6.58 8.21
C GLY A 67 27.83 7.25 9.15
N ALA A 68 28.90 6.55 9.52
CA ALA A 68 29.97 7.10 10.36
C ALA A 68 30.66 8.31 9.71
N ILE A 69 30.96 8.22 8.41
CA ILE A 69 31.54 9.33 7.62
C ILE A 69 30.55 10.49 7.54
N ARG A 70 29.27 10.21 7.22
CA ARG A 70 28.21 11.21 7.11
C ARG A 70 28.01 11.97 8.43
N SER A 71 28.04 11.29 9.57
CA SER A 71 27.97 11.95 10.89
C SER A 71 29.18 12.85 11.15
N ALA A 72 30.38 12.48 10.71
CA ALA A 72 31.56 13.35 10.83
C ALA A 72 31.44 14.59 9.93
N VAL A 73 30.88 14.43 8.74
CA VAL A 73 30.55 15.57 7.85
C VAL A 73 29.51 16.47 8.52
N GLN A 74 28.39 15.95 9.04
CA GLN A 74 27.33 16.79 9.63
C GLN A 74 27.75 17.57 10.88
N ARG A 75 28.77 17.12 11.61
CA ARG A 75 29.28 17.80 12.82
C ARG A 75 30.15 19.02 12.53
N GLY A 76 30.47 19.29 11.26
CA GLY A 76 31.20 20.48 10.87
C GLY A 76 30.55 21.14 9.66
N ASP A 77 30.93 22.38 9.41
CA ASP A 77 30.62 23.06 8.16
C ASP A 77 31.74 22.74 7.16
N HIS A 78 31.49 21.82 6.23
CA HIS A 78 32.53 21.34 5.31
C HIS A 78 32.19 21.67 3.87
N ALA A 79 32.65 22.85 3.45
CA ALA A 79 32.43 23.39 2.10
C ALA A 79 32.96 22.51 0.95
N GLY A 80 33.80 21.51 1.22
CA GLY A 80 34.30 20.59 0.19
C GLY A 80 33.44 19.34 -0.03
N TYR A 81 32.47 19.04 0.83
CA TYR A 81 31.66 17.83 0.71
C TYR A 81 30.77 17.86 -0.54
N ALA A 82 30.82 16.82 -1.39
CA ALA A 82 29.91 16.67 -2.53
C ALA A 82 28.84 15.59 -2.28
N GLY A 83 29.25 14.39 -1.87
CA GLY A 83 28.32 13.29 -1.65
C GLY A 83 28.97 12.00 -1.15
N ILE A 84 28.15 11.02 -0.80
CA ILE A 84 28.58 9.65 -0.46
C ILE A 84 27.71 8.70 -1.27
N ALA A 85 28.34 7.79 -2.01
CA ALA A 85 27.68 6.73 -2.76
C ALA A 85 28.05 5.35 -2.18
N LEU A 86 27.13 4.40 -2.32
CA LEU A 86 27.40 2.98 -2.11
C LEU A 86 27.44 2.32 -3.47
N ASP A 87 28.59 1.73 -3.82
CA ASP A 87 28.70 0.80 -4.93
C ASP A 87 28.42 -0.63 -4.42
N ASP A 88 28.55 -1.66 -5.27
CA ASP A 88 28.23 -3.04 -4.90
C ASP A 88 29.07 -3.57 -3.71
N ASP A 89 30.31 -3.09 -3.54
CA ASP A 89 31.27 -3.57 -2.54
C ASP A 89 32.06 -2.47 -1.79
N GLN A 90 31.82 -1.19 -2.08
CA GLN A 90 32.56 -0.08 -1.48
C GLN A 90 31.71 1.16 -1.19
N VAL A 91 32.21 2.01 -0.29
CA VAL A 91 31.71 3.36 -0.05
C VAL A 91 32.61 4.37 -0.78
N THR A 92 32.02 5.25 -1.58
CA THR A 92 32.75 6.35 -2.24
C THR A 92 32.35 7.68 -1.63
N LEU A 93 33.30 8.39 -1.01
CA LEU A 93 33.16 9.77 -0.54
C LEU A 93 33.67 10.72 -1.62
N TRP A 94 32.79 11.57 -2.14
CA TRP A 94 33.12 12.60 -3.13
C TRP A 94 33.41 13.94 -2.42
N TRP A 95 34.58 14.50 -2.68
CA TRP A 95 35.06 15.70 -2.02
C TRP A 95 35.81 16.65 -2.97
N LYS A 96 35.46 17.93 -2.92
CA LYS A 96 36.19 19.00 -3.61
C LYS A 96 37.36 19.48 -2.75
N GLY A 97 38.56 19.30 -3.28
CA GLY A 97 39.79 19.59 -2.54
C GLY A 97 40.12 18.51 -1.52
N GLU A 98 40.78 18.89 -0.43
CA GLU A 98 41.24 17.93 0.59
C GLU A 98 40.22 17.81 1.74
N PRO A 99 39.80 16.59 2.12
CA PRO A 99 38.97 16.40 3.31
C PRO A 99 39.70 16.82 4.59
N PRO A 100 39.02 17.52 5.53
CA PRO A 100 39.64 17.95 6.77
C PRO A 100 40.00 16.76 7.66
N ALA A 101 40.93 16.96 8.60
CA ALA A 101 41.45 15.90 9.46
C ALA A 101 40.37 15.14 10.24
N THR A 102 39.27 15.80 10.60
CA THR A 102 38.12 15.16 11.25
C THR A 102 37.42 14.15 10.35
N VAL A 103 37.23 14.48 9.06
CA VAL A 103 36.61 13.59 8.07
C VAL A 103 37.59 12.49 7.66
N ARG A 104 38.88 12.79 7.47
CA ARG A 104 39.90 11.76 7.18
C ARG A 104 39.98 10.70 8.27
N ARG A 105 39.98 11.11 9.55
CA ARG A 105 39.92 10.15 10.68
C ARG A 105 38.65 9.30 10.66
N ALA A 106 37.51 9.86 10.27
CA ALA A 106 36.27 9.11 10.17
C ALA A 106 36.30 8.12 8.99
N VAL A 107 36.89 8.50 7.86
CA VAL A 107 37.16 7.60 6.72
C VAL A 107 38.07 6.46 7.14
N ASP A 108 39.18 6.75 7.83
CA ASP A 108 40.13 5.72 8.28
C ASP A 108 39.49 4.75 9.29
N ALA A 109 38.66 5.24 10.21
CA ALA A 109 37.90 4.38 11.11
C ALA A 109 36.86 3.54 10.34
N ALA A 110 36.17 4.13 9.37
CA ALA A 110 35.15 3.45 8.56
C ALA A 110 35.74 2.34 7.67
N ARG A 111 37.01 2.47 7.25
CA ARG A 111 37.75 1.41 6.51
C ARG A 111 37.89 0.10 7.29
N GLY A 112 37.80 0.14 8.62
CA GLY A 112 37.73 -1.06 9.46
C GLY A 112 36.38 -1.80 9.38
N THR A 113 35.35 -1.19 8.78
CA THR A 113 34.01 -1.76 8.62
C THR A 113 33.73 -2.19 7.18
N ALA A 114 34.18 -1.41 6.19
CA ALA A 114 33.96 -1.64 4.77
C ALA A 114 35.04 -0.93 3.93
N PRO A 115 35.29 -1.33 2.67
CA PRO A 115 36.12 -0.55 1.76
C PRO A 115 35.59 0.87 1.58
N VAL A 116 36.47 1.87 1.78
CA VAL A 116 36.13 3.29 1.59
C VAL A 116 37.14 3.96 0.69
N ARG A 117 36.65 4.49 -0.43
CA ARG A 117 37.37 5.33 -1.37
C ARG A 117 36.99 6.79 -1.16
N VAL A 118 37.97 7.68 -1.30
CA VAL A 118 37.74 9.13 -1.37
C VAL A 118 38.11 9.55 -2.77
N ASP A 119 37.16 10.16 -3.47
CA ASP A 119 37.34 10.67 -4.83
C ASP A 119 37.13 12.17 -4.91
N THR A 120 37.77 12.77 -5.91
CA THR A 120 37.71 14.20 -6.17
C THR A 120 36.38 14.56 -6.82
N ALA A 121 35.69 15.55 -6.26
CA ALA A 121 34.54 16.20 -6.87
C ALA A 121 34.94 17.54 -7.49
N GLU A 122 34.37 17.86 -8.66
CA GLU A 122 34.57 19.16 -9.31
C GLU A 122 33.83 20.29 -8.58
N HIS A 123 32.63 19.98 -8.08
CA HIS A 123 31.82 20.89 -7.27
C HIS A 123 31.41 20.27 -5.95
N SER A 124 31.35 21.11 -4.92
CA SER A 124 30.77 20.78 -3.62
C SER A 124 29.25 20.79 -3.67
N LEU A 125 28.61 20.14 -2.70
CA LEU A 125 27.16 20.15 -2.53
C LEU A 125 26.63 21.58 -2.33
N ASP A 126 27.39 22.46 -1.69
CA ASP A 126 26.98 23.84 -1.45
C ASP A 126 27.03 24.69 -2.73
N GLU A 127 27.99 24.44 -3.63
CA GLU A 127 28.01 25.04 -4.98
C GLU A 127 26.81 24.55 -5.81
N LEU A 128 26.50 23.24 -5.77
CA LEU A 128 25.34 22.68 -6.47
C LEU A 128 24.02 23.24 -5.91
N ARG A 129 23.91 23.40 -4.58
CA ARG A 129 22.73 24.00 -3.94
C ARG A 129 22.58 25.47 -4.29
N SER A 130 23.67 26.22 -4.33
CA SER A 130 23.68 27.62 -4.75
C SER A 130 23.19 27.76 -6.19
N ALA A 131 23.73 26.97 -7.11
CA ALA A 131 23.27 26.94 -8.51
C ALA A 131 21.79 26.51 -8.63
N GLY A 132 21.40 25.46 -7.89
CA GLY A 132 20.02 25.00 -7.82
C GLY A 132 19.06 26.05 -7.28
N ALA A 133 19.47 26.90 -6.33
CA ALA A 133 18.66 27.99 -5.82
C ALA A 133 18.43 29.07 -6.90
N VAL A 134 19.45 29.42 -7.68
CA VAL A 134 19.32 30.35 -8.81
C VAL A 134 18.34 29.82 -9.85
N ILE A 135 18.48 28.54 -10.23
CA ILE A 135 17.57 27.88 -11.17
C ILE A 135 16.13 27.86 -10.62
N ARG A 136 15.94 27.52 -9.35
CA ARG A 136 14.62 27.49 -8.71
C ARG A 136 13.93 28.85 -8.76
N THR A 137 14.66 29.92 -8.48
CA THR A 137 14.14 31.29 -8.54
C THR A 137 13.80 31.68 -9.97
N SER A 138 14.64 31.33 -10.95
CA SER A 138 14.39 31.62 -12.37
C SER A 138 13.18 30.88 -12.94
N LEU A 139 12.84 29.71 -12.38
CA LEU A 139 11.72 28.87 -12.79
C LEU A 139 10.54 28.96 -11.80
N ALA A 140 10.49 30.02 -10.98
CA ALA A 140 9.42 30.23 -10.02
C ALA A 140 8.05 30.24 -10.72
N GLY A 141 7.09 29.48 -10.19
CA GLY A 141 5.77 29.28 -10.80
C GLY A 141 5.65 28.04 -11.69
N GLN A 142 6.75 27.31 -11.92
CA GLN A 142 6.75 26.03 -12.63
C GLN A 142 6.95 24.86 -11.66
N GLN A 143 6.37 23.70 -11.98
CA GLN A 143 6.54 22.48 -11.20
C GLN A 143 7.89 21.79 -11.52
N THR A 144 8.99 22.46 -11.21
CA THR A 144 10.35 21.95 -11.47
C THR A 144 10.90 21.18 -10.28
N ARG A 145 11.70 20.14 -10.56
CA ARG A 145 12.37 19.34 -9.51
C ARG A 145 13.87 19.46 -9.69
N ILE A 146 14.59 19.86 -8.65
CA ILE A 146 16.04 20.06 -8.69
C ILE A 146 16.71 19.01 -7.80
N LYS A 147 17.58 18.22 -8.41
CA LYS A 147 18.41 17.20 -7.75
C LYS A 147 19.90 17.52 -8.00
N TYR A 148 20.78 16.87 -7.24
CA TYR A 148 22.22 17.05 -7.34
C TYR A 148 22.88 15.69 -7.55
N ALA A 149 23.80 15.60 -8.51
CA ALA A 149 24.59 14.38 -8.70
C ALA A 149 25.52 14.18 -7.50
N VAL A 150 25.56 12.95 -6.98
CA VAL A 150 26.28 12.61 -5.74
C VAL A 150 27.81 12.77 -5.88
N ASP A 151 28.32 12.69 -7.09
CA ASP A 151 29.72 12.90 -7.46
C ASP A 151 30.13 14.36 -7.54
N GLY A 152 29.17 15.29 -7.40
CA GLY A 152 29.40 16.71 -7.52
C GLY A 152 29.47 17.23 -8.96
N SER A 153 29.11 16.43 -9.97
CA SER A 153 29.33 16.80 -11.37
C SER A 153 28.31 17.79 -11.94
N ARG A 154 27.07 17.80 -11.42
CA ARG A 154 25.95 18.53 -12.05
C ARG A 154 24.73 18.73 -11.17
N VAL A 155 23.93 19.72 -11.55
CA VAL A 155 22.53 19.90 -11.12
C VAL A 155 21.62 19.22 -12.15
N VAL A 156 20.67 18.41 -11.69
CA VAL A 156 19.66 17.76 -12.54
C VAL A 156 18.33 18.47 -12.35
N VAL A 157 17.80 19.06 -13.42
CA VAL A 157 16.53 19.77 -13.45
C VAL A 157 15.50 18.92 -14.18
N SER A 158 14.51 18.40 -13.44
CA SER A 158 13.35 17.77 -14.04
C SER A 158 12.31 18.82 -14.41
N VAL A 159 11.90 18.82 -15.67
CA VAL A 159 10.82 19.65 -16.21
C VAL A 159 9.65 18.76 -16.64
N ASP A 160 8.43 19.30 -16.62
CA ASP A 160 7.29 18.69 -17.30
C ASP A 160 7.19 19.33 -18.70
N THR A 161 7.46 18.55 -19.75
CA THR A 161 7.47 19.09 -21.13
C THR A 161 6.09 19.42 -21.67
N ARG A 162 5.00 18.94 -21.04
CA ARG A 162 3.63 19.33 -21.43
C ARG A 162 3.37 20.83 -21.19
N GLY A 163 4.17 21.46 -20.31
CA GLY A 163 4.11 22.88 -19.98
C GLY A 163 5.04 23.80 -20.80
N GLY A 164 5.71 23.32 -21.85
CA GLY A 164 6.50 24.17 -22.76
C GLY A 164 7.87 24.63 -22.24
N LEU A 165 8.36 24.04 -21.15
CA LEU A 165 9.68 24.34 -20.56
C LEU A 165 10.88 24.00 -21.45
N ALA A 166 10.68 23.14 -22.46
CA ALA A 166 11.73 22.75 -23.40
C ALA A 166 12.31 23.93 -24.23
N ARG A 167 11.80 25.16 -24.09
CA ARG A 167 12.27 26.34 -24.82
C ARG A 167 12.78 27.51 -23.96
N GLN A 168 12.76 27.43 -22.63
CA GLN A 168 13.26 28.52 -21.79
C GLN A 168 14.76 28.35 -21.54
N ALA A 169 15.54 29.39 -21.82
CA ALA A 169 16.96 29.43 -21.50
C ALA A 169 17.11 29.39 -19.97
N LEU A 170 17.72 28.32 -19.45
CA LEU A 170 18.12 28.25 -18.05
C LEU A 170 19.11 29.37 -17.73
N PRO A 171 19.10 29.91 -16.49
CA PRO A 171 20.09 30.90 -16.10
C PRO A 171 21.49 30.30 -16.19
N ALA A 172 22.45 31.10 -16.63
CA ALA A 172 23.85 30.71 -16.58
C ALA A 172 24.28 30.53 -15.12
N VAL A 173 24.74 29.33 -14.78
CA VAL A 173 25.26 28.97 -13.45
C VAL A 173 26.65 28.37 -13.60
N SER A 174 27.43 28.37 -12.52
CA SER A 174 28.83 27.94 -12.51
C SER A 174 29.05 26.42 -12.47
N VAL A 175 27.97 25.64 -12.61
CA VAL A 175 28.01 24.17 -12.57
C VAL A 175 27.25 23.62 -13.78
N PRO A 176 27.62 22.45 -14.32
CA PRO A 176 26.86 21.81 -15.37
C PRO A 176 25.40 21.55 -14.97
N VAL A 177 24.47 21.74 -15.92
CA VAL A 177 23.05 21.48 -15.72
C VAL A 177 22.56 20.46 -16.73
N GLU A 178 21.97 19.38 -16.23
CA GLU A 178 21.28 18.38 -17.03
C GLU A 178 19.78 18.61 -16.93
N VAL A 179 19.11 18.75 -18.08
CA VAL A 179 17.65 18.86 -18.14
C VAL A 179 17.08 17.50 -18.52
N VAL A 180 16.19 16.99 -17.68
CA VAL A 180 15.49 15.73 -17.89
C VAL A 180 14.00 15.95 -17.87
N ASP A 181 13.27 15.14 -18.63
CA ASP A 181 11.82 15.02 -18.52
C ASP A 181 11.47 13.61 -18.08
N PRO A 182 11.29 13.37 -16.77
CA PRO A 182 10.87 12.06 -16.28
C PRO A 182 9.35 11.89 -16.33
N GLY A 183 8.59 12.84 -16.92
CA GLY A 183 7.13 12.85 -16.90
C GLY A 183 6.51 13.39 -15.60
N PRO A 184 5.16 13.39 -15.50
CA PRO A 184 4.46 13.68 -14.25
C PRO A 184 4.78 12.63 -13.19
N ARG A 185 4.61 12.99 -11.91
CA ARG A 185 4.58 11.99 -10.83
C ARG A 185 3.15 11.51 -10.70
N GLU A 186 2.92 10.21 -10.88
CA GLU A 186 1.62 9.59 -10.62
C GLU A 186 1.61 9.00 -9.21
N LEU A 187 0.46 9.16 -8.55
CA LEU A 187 0.27 8.58 -7.23
C LEU A 187 -0.06 7.11 -7.43
N THR A 188 0.81 6.25 -6.93
CA THR A 188 0.58 4.82 -6.89
C THR A 188 -0.60 4.51 -5.96
N THR A 189 -1.80 4.16 -6.43
CA THR A 189 -2.95 3.90 -5.54
C THR A 189 -3.89 2.81 -6.07
N ARG A 190 -4.78 2.31 -5.22
CA ARG A 190 -5.89 1.43 -5.67
C ARG A 190 -6.73 2.03 -6.82
N ARG A 191 -6.97 3.35 -6.79
CA ARG A 191 -7.76 4.04 -7.83
C ARG A 191 -6.97 4.25 -9.12
N ASP A 192 -5.69 4.57 -8.98
CA ASP A 192 -4.73 4.88 -10.04
C ASP A 192 -3.62 3.83 -9.96
N ASP A 193 -3.99 2.60 -10.31
CA ASP A 193 -3.06 1.46 -10.29
C ASP A 193 -2.19 1.54 -11.54
N TRP A 194 -1.12 0.75 -11.63
CA TRP A 194 -0.32 0.70 -12.85
C TRP A 194 0.19 -0.71 -13.11
N ALA A 195 0.49 -1.01 -14.38
CA ALA A 195 1.08 -2.28 -14.75
C ALA A 195 2.48 -2.49 -14.10
N PRO A 196 2.78 -3.67 -13.53
CA PRO A 196 1.93 -4.87 -13.46
C PRO A 196 0.79 -4.72 -12.43
N TRP A 197 -0.42 -5.04 -12.86
CA TRP A 197 -1.64 -4.73 -12.12
C TRP A 197 -1.87 -5.62 -10.89
N SER A 198 -2.46 -5.05 -9.85
CA SER A 198 -2.75 -5.73 -8.57
C SER A 198 -4.23 -6.10 -8.43
N GLY A 199 -4.50 -7.00 -7.48
CA GLY A 199 -5.85 -7.26 -7.00
C GLY A 199 -6.41 -6.13 -6.13
N GLY A 200 -7.73 -5.96 -6.09
CA GLY A 200 -8.39 -4.93 -5.29
C GLY A 200 -8.40 -3.52 -5.91
N ALA A 201 -7.81 -3.31 -7.08
CA ALA A 201 -7.81 -2.03 -7.81
C ALA A 201 -9.19 -1.72 -8.39
N ASP A 202 -9.45 -0.46 -8.74
CA ASP A 202 -10.65 -0.14 -9.52
C ASP A 202 -10.61 -0.81 -10.90
N LEU A 203 -11.74 -1.35 -11.33
CA LEU A 203 -11.95 -1.90 -12.66
C LEU A 203 -13.13 -1.17 -13.31
N ILE A 204 -12.87 -0.45 -14.39
CA ILE A 204 -13.85 0.39 -15.10
C ILE A 204 -14.12 -0.17 -16.48
N ASN A 205 -15.40 -0.41 -16.77
CA ASN A 205 -15.90 -0.79 -18.07
C ASN A 205 -17.05 0.13 -18.48
N GLY A 206 -16.75 1.14 -19.31
CA GLY A 206 -17.72 2.18 -19.64
C GLY A 206 -18.20 2.92 -18.37
N ASN A 207 -19.48 2.75 -18.03
CA ASN A 207 -20.08 3.31 -16.82
C ASN A 207 -20.11 2.32 -15.63
N ALA A 208 -19.76 1.05 -15.86
CA ALA A 208 -19.68 0.05 -14.81
C ALA A 208 -18.37 0.23 -14.04
N ARG A 209 -18.47 0.21 -12.71
CA ARG A 209 -17.34 0.21 -11.79
C ARG A 209 -17.39 -1.07 -10.98
N CYS A 210 -16.32 -1.84 -11.08
CA CYS A 210 -16.04 -3.05 -10.35
C CYS A 210 -14.67 -2.92 -9.67
N THR A 211 -14.19 -4.03 -9.13
CA THR A 211 -12.89 -4.17 -8.50
C THR A 211 -12.14 -5.34 -9.17
N THR A 212 -10.83 -5.22 -9.35
CA THR A 212 -10.00 -6.37 -9.75
C THR A 212 -9.97 -7.42 -8.63
N GLY A 213 -10.02 -8.70 -8.98
CA GLY A 213 -9.93 -9.80 -8.04
C GLY A 213 -8.48 -10.19 -7.79
N PHE A 214 -8.02 -11.30 -8.37
CA PHE A 214 -6.68 -11.80 -8.14
C PHE A 214 -5.80 -11.80 -9.40
N PRO A 215 -4.50 -11.48 -9.25
CA PRO A 215 -3.47 -11.78 -10.23
C PRO A 215 -3.34 -13.30 -10.43
N VAL A 216 -3.68 -13.79 -11.62
CA VAL A 216 -3.68 -15.22 -11.93
C VAL A 216 -2.91 -15.54 -13.20
N ARG A 217 -2.49 -16.80 -13.31
CA ARG A 217 -1.90 -17.37 -14.51
C ARG A 217 -2.54 -18.69 -14.85
N ASN A 218 -2.59 -19.03 -16.13
CA ASN A 218 -2.96 -20.37 -16.58
C ASN A 218 -1.73 -21.30 -16.71
N ALA A 219 -1.96 -22.55 -17.14
CA ALA A 219 -0.89 -23.54 -17.35
C ALA A 219 0.13 -23.15 -18.44
N ALA A 220 -0.28 -22.32 -19.40
CA ALA A 220 0.61 -21.75 -20.43
C ALA A 220 1.36 -20.49 -19.93
N ASN A 221 1.25 -20.16 -18.65
CA ASN A 221 1.84 -18.99 -18.00
C ASN A 221 1.35 -17.64 -18.55
N GLN A 222 0.19 -17.63 -19.23
CA GLN A 222 -0.49 -16.38 -19.60
C GLN A 222 -1.10 -15.78 -18.34
N ARG A 223 -0.94 -14.46 -18.17
CA ARG A 223 -1.31 -13.73 -16.96
C ARG A 223 -2.59 -12.92 -17.17
N PHE A 224 -3.44 -12.93 -16.16
CA PHE A 224 -4.74 -12.27 -16.15
C PHE A 224 -5.03 -11.67 -14.78
N LEU A 225 -5.95 -10.72 -14.74
CA LEU A 225 -6.68 -10.39 -13.51
C LEU A 225 -8.00 -11.16 -13.52
N LEU A 226 -8.24 -11.97 -12.49
CA LEU A 226 -9.56 -12.55 -12.23
C LEU A 226 -10.51 -11.45 -11.74
N THR A 227 -11.78 -11.48 -12.16
CA THR A 227 -12.85 -10.58 -11.73
C THR A 227 -14.21 -11.25 -11.94
N ALA A 228 -15.31 -10.58 -11.58
CA ALA A 228 -16.65 -11.10 -11.80
C ALA A 228 -17.05 -11.00 -13.29
N GLY A 229 -17.82 -11.98 -13.76
CA GLY A 229 -18.29 -12.06 -15.15
C GLY A 229 -19.13 -10.84 -15.52
N HIS A 230 -20.08 -10.47 -14.66
CA HIS A 230 -20.99 -9.35 -14.88
C HIS A 230 -20.30 -7.96 -14.95
N CYS A 231 -18.99 -7.86 -14.70
CA CYS A 231 -18.23 -6.64 -14.85
C CYS A 231 -17.90 -6.29 -16.31
N GLY A 232 -18.08 -7.22 -17.25
CA GLY A 232 -17.91 -6.94 -18.67
C GLY A 232 -18.31 -8.08 -19.58
N SER A 233 -17.92 -7.94 -20.84
CA SER A 233 -18.10 -8.97 -21.86
C SER A 233 -16.82 -9.14 -22.66
N ASN A 234 -16.62 -10.33 -23.24
CA ASN A 234 -15.43 -10.63 -24.02
C ASN A 234 -15.16 -9.57 -25.11
N GLY A 235 -13.97 -8.95 -25.07
CA GLY A 235 -13.56 -7.89 -25.99
C GLY A 235 -13.64 -6.47 -25.41
N ASP A 236 -14.33 -6.29 -24.28
CA ASP A 236 -14.43 -4.98 -23.63
C ASP A 236 -13.06 -4.45 -23.20
N GLN A 237 -12.89 -3.14 -23.32
CA GLN A 237 -11.66 -2.45 -22.93
C GLN A 237 -11.77 -2.03 -21.47
N ILE A 238 -10.99 -2.68 -20.62
CA ILE A 238 -10.98 -2.45 -19.19
C ILE A 238 -9.96 -1.36 -18.85
N ARG A 239 -10.40 -0.43 -18.00
CA ARG A 239 -9.58 0.67 -17.50
C ARG A 239 -9.53 0.66 -15.99
N ASP A 240 -8.53 1.32 -15.44
CA ASP A 240 -8.48 1.58 -14.00
C ASP A 240 -9.35 2.80 -13.64
N GLY A 241 -9.28 3.26 -12.39
CA GLY A 241 -10.05 4.40 -11.91
C GLY A 241 -9.59 5.77 -12.45
N SER A 242 -8.38 5.89 -12.99
CA SER A 242 -7.86 7.12 -13.62
C SER A 242 -8.05 7.14 -15.15
N GLY A 243 -8.36 5.99 -15.74
CA GLY A 243 -8.70 5.83 -17.16
C GLY A 243 -7.60 5.17 -17.99
N GLU A 244 -6.53 4.68 -17.37
CA GLU A 244 -5.48 3.90 -18.02
C GLU A 244 -6.01 2.57 -18.53
N PHE A 245 -5.50 2.12 -19.68
CA PHE A 245 -5.90 0.84 -20.24
C PHE A 245 -5.21 -0.31 -19.50
N MET A 246 -5.99 -1.11 -18.78
CA MET A 246 -5.48 -2.27 -18.05
C MET A 246 -5.32 -3.48 -18.96
N GLY A 247 -6.33 -3.71 -19.80
CA GLY A 247 -6.42 -4.92 -20.62
C GLY A 247 -7.78 -5.12 -21.23
N THR A 248 -7.94 -6.27 -21.90
CA THR A 248 -9.19 -6.65 -22.57
C THR A 248 -9.89 -7.73 -21.76
N PHE A 249 -11.18 -7.57 -21.51
CA PHE A 249 -12.00 -8.58 -20.85
C PHE A 249 -12.07 -9.85 -21.71
N ALA A 250 -11.93 -11.01 -21.08
CA ALA A 250 -11.77 -12.30 -21.70
C ALA A 250 -12.31 -13.42 -20.81
N ASN A 251 -12.63 -14.55 -21.42
CA ASN A 251 -13.04 -15.79 -20.75
C ASN A 251 -14.24 -15.61 -19.81
N ASP A 252 -15.19 -14.75 -20.18
CA ASP A 252 -16.46 -14.59 -19.48
C ASP A 252 -17.17 -15.94 -19.26
N ASN A 253 -17.65 -16.16 -18.04
CA ASN A 253 -18.41 -17.32 -17.61
C ASN A 253 -19.61 -16.87 -16.78
N ASP A 254 -20.72 -16.61 -17.48
CA ASP A 254 -22.00 -16.18 -16.89
C ASP A 254 -22.53 -17.15 -15.83
N GLN A 255 -22.25 -18.45 -15.96
CA GLN A 255 -22.83 -19.46 -15.07
C GLN A 255 -22.32 -19.29 -13.64
N HIS A 256 -21.01 -19.13 -13.44
CA HIS A 256 -20.39 -18.94 -12.12
C HIS A 256 -20.02 -17.47 -11.86
N ASP A 257 -20.48 -16.55 -12.73
CA ASP A 257 -20.19 -15.11 -12.67
C ASP A 257 -18.70 -14.83 -12.49
N LEU A 258 -17.89 -15.46 -13.34
CA LEU A 258 -16.44 -15.30 -13.39
C LEU A 258 -16.03 -14.66 -14.72
N GLY A 259 -14.96 -13.87 -14.68
CA GLY A 259 -14.34 -13.29 -15.86
C GLY A 259 -12.86 -13.03 -15.64
N MET A 260 -12.13 -12.81 -16.72
CA MET A 260 -10.71 -12.46 -16.67
C MET A 260 -10.43 -11.22 -17.50
N VAL A 261 -9.39 -10.48 -17.13
CA VAL A 261 -8.85 -9.39 -17.93
C VAL A 261 -7.46 -9.82 -18.41
N SER A 262 -7.28 -9.89 -19.72
CA SER A 262 -5.98 -10.11 -20.34
C SER A 262 -5.19 -8.81 -20.32
N THR A 263 -4.14 -8.78 -19.51
CA THR A 263 -3.38 -7.55 -19.21
C THR A 263 -2.03 -7.55 -19.92
N PRO A 264 -1.82 -6.76 -21.00
CA PRO A 264 -0.54 -6.71 -21.71
C PRO A 264 0.60 -6.18 -20.84
N GLY A 265 0.30 -5.35 -19.84
CA GLY A 265 1.26 -4.86 -18.85
C GLY A 265 1.66 -5.87 -17.78
N GLY A 266 1.03 -7.06 -17.77
CA GLY A 266 1.24 -8.09 -16.75
C GLY A 266 0.50 -7.83 -15.44
N VAL A 267 0.72 -8.72 -14.47
CA VAL A 267 0.12 -8.68 -13.13
C VAL A 267 1.17 -8.94 -12.06
N ASP A 268 0.97 -8.35 -10.88
CA ASP A 268 1.81 -8.46 -9.67
C ASP A 268 1.05 -9.30 -8.64
N PRO A 269 1.62 -10.35 -8.01
CA PRO A 269 0.94 -11.18 -7.00
C PRO A 269 0.66 -10.46 -5.66
N THR A 270 0.06 -9.28 -5.74
CA THR A 270 -0.33 -8.42 -4.63
C THR A 270 -1.81 -8.04 -4.73
N MET A 271 -2.40 -7.67 -3.59
CA MET A 271 -3.71 -7.05 -3.55
C MET A 271 -3.78 -5.90 -2.57
N TYR A 272 -4.53 -4.86 -2.92
CA TYR A 272 -4.78 -3.70 -2.07
C TYR A 272 -5.58 -4.10 -0.82
N VAL A 273 -5.17 -3.59 0.34
CA VAL A 273 -5.86 -3.75 1.64
C VAL A 273 -6.08 -2.43 2.38
N GLY A 274 -5.72 -1.31 1.76
CA GLY A 274 -6.05 0.02 2.27
C GLY A 274 -7.24 0.65 1.57
N GLY A 275 -7.52 1.91 1.93
CA GLY A 275 -8.56 2.73 1.32
C GLY A 275 -8.31 3.06 -0.16
N VAL A 276 -9.21 3.83 -0.75
CA VAL A 276 -9.21 4.11 -2.20
C VAL A 276 -7.95 4.84 -2.72
N ASP A 277 -7.34 5.70 -1.90
CA ASP A 277 -6.12 6.45 -2.26
C ASP A 277 -4.86 5.85 -1.61
N SER A 278 -4.95 4.60 -1.13
CA SER A 278 -3.86 3.89 -0.48
C SER A 278 -3.03 3.06 -1.46
N ASN A 279 -1.74 2.94 -1.19
CA ASN A 279 -0.83 1.98 -1.83
C ASN A 279 -0.50 0.75 -0.96
N ASN A 280 -1.15 0.61 0.19
CA ASN A 280 -0.99 -0.56 1.05
C ASN A 280 -1.53 -1.81 0.35
N VAL A 281 -0.61 -2.74 0.10
CA VAL A 281 -0.88 -4.05 -0.49
C VAL A 281 -0.39 -5.17 0.42
N LEU A 282 -0.95 -6.36 0.26
CA LEU A 282 -0.40 -7.62 0.78
C LEU A 282 -0.06 -8.55 -0.38
N ARG A 283 0.99 -9.35 -0.21
CA ARG A 283 1.32 -10.44 -1.14
C ARG A 283 0.24 -11.51 -1.07
N VAL A 284 -0.17 -12.02 -2.23
CA VAL A 284 -1.03 -13.19 -2.35
C VAL A 284 -0.12 -14.42 -2.37
N ASP A 285 -0.07 -15.16 -1.26
CA ASP A 285 0.84 -16.28 -1.07
C ASP A 285 0.40 -17.56 -1.81
N GLY A 286 -0.87 -17.60 -2.20
CA GLY A 286 -1.47 -18.74 -2.86
C GLY A 286 -2.99 -18.66 -2.82
N TRP A 287 -3.64 -19.77 -3.11
CA TRP A 287 -5.08 -19.93 -2.98
C TRP A 287 -5.40 -21.19 -2.18
N ASP A 288 -6.59 -21.26 -1.61
CA ASP A 288 -7.09 -22.44 -0.92
C ASP A 288 -8.62 -22.50 -0.99
N TRP A 289 -9.19 -23.67 -0.69
CA TRP A 289 -10.62 -23.88 -0.57
C TRP A 289 -11.22 -23.08 0.59
N THR A 290 -12.51 -22.77 0.50
CA THR A 290 -13.26 -22.21 1.62
C THR A 290 -13.94 -23.31 2.43
N PHE A 291 -14.18 -23.08 3.71
CA PHE A 291 -14.91 -24.03 4.56
C PHE A 291 -16.00 -23.34 5.40
N PRO A 292 -17.15 -23.99 5.66
CA PRO A 292 -18.15 -23.46 6.58
C PRO A 292 -17.54 -23.07 7.93
N GLY A 293 -17.89 -21.89 8.43
CA GLY A 293 -17.40 -21.34 9.68
C GLY A 293 -16.09 -20.56 9.59
N GLU A 294 -15.36 -20.65 8.46
CA GLU A 294 -14.15 -19.87 8.19
C GLU A 294 -14.45 -18.36 8.20
N LEU A 295 -13.55 -17.58 8.80
CA LEU A 295 -13.63 -16.12 8.80
C LEU A 295 -12.75 -15.54 7.71
N LEU A 296 -13.37 -14.73 6.85
CA LEU A 296 -12.77 -14.12 5.69
C LEU A 296 -12.82 -12.59 5.78
N CYS A 297 -12.06 -11.96 4.89
CA CYS A 297 -12.16 -10.55 4.56
C CYS A 297 -12.42 -10.40 3.05
N GLN A 298 -13.02 -9.28 2.65
CA GLN A 298 -13.11 -8.86 1.25
C GLN A 298 -12.50 -7.46 1.07
N SER A 299 -11.90 -7.22 -0.10
CA SER A 299 -11.22 -5.96 -0.42
C SER A 299 -11.74 -5.28 -1.69
N GLY A 300 -13.02 -4.92 -1.70
CA GLY A 300 -13.68 -4.19 -2.78
C GLY A 300 -13.40 -2.68 -2.79
N GLY A 301 -13.42 -2.09 -3.98
CA GLY A 301 -13.14 -0.67 -4.20
C GLY A 301 -14.18 0.28 -3.59
N SER A 302 -15.45 -0.11 -3.48
CA SER A 302 -16.49 0.71 -2.83
C SER A 302 -16.37 0.66 -1.31
N SER A 303 -16.10 -0.52 -0.74
CA SER A 303 -15.79 -0.66 0.68
C SER A 303 -14.53 0.12 1.06
N ALA A 304 -13.49 0.08 0.24
CA ALA A 304 -12.28 0.89 0.45
C ALA A 304 -12.54 2.41 0.41
N ARG A 305 -13.53 2.88 -0.36
CA ARG A 305 -13.97 4.28 -0.37
C ARG A 305 -14.74 4.66 0.90
N ASP A 306 -15.68 3.81 1.29
CA ASP A 306 -16.67 4.15 2.32
C ASP A 306 -16.12 4.00 3.74
N ILE A 307 -15.33 2.95 3.98
CA ILE A 307 -14.83 2.61 5.31
C ILE A 307 -13.29 2.57 5.40
N GLY A 308 -12.59 2.92 4.31
CA GLY A 308 -11.14 3.08 4.30
C GLY A 308 -10.33 1.78 4.29
N GLY A 309 -10.96 0.63 4.02
CA GLY A 309 -10.27 -0.67 4.03
C GLY A 309 -11.20 -1.85 3.74
N PRO A 310 -10.70 -3.09 3.96
CA PRO A 310 -11.46 -4.32 3.74
C PRO A 310 -12.60 -4.47 4.76
N VAL A 311 -13.65 -5.19 4.35
CA VAL A 311 -14.65 -5.71 5.30
C VAL A 311 -14.19 -7.08 5.78
N CYS A 312 -13.97 -7.21 7.09
CA CYS A 312 -13.54 -8.45 7.74
C CYS A 312 -14.62 -8.99 8.67
N GLY A 313 -14.43 -10.23 9.12
CA GLY A 313 -15.42 -10.94 9.95
C GLY A 313 -16.55 -11.53 9.12
N LEU A 314 -16.27 -11.92 7.88
CA LEU A 314 -17.22 -12.59 6.99
C LEU A 314 -17.14 -14.10 7.25
N ARG A 315 -18.12 -14.66 7.93
CA ARG A 315 -18.18 -16.09 8.24
C ARG A 315 -18.84 -16.85 7.11
N VAL A 316 -18.15 -17.82 6.51
CA VAL A 316 -18.74 -18.71 5.50
C VAL A 316 -19.89 -19.52 6.12
N GLU A 317 -21.07 -19.50 5.50
CA GLU A 317 -22.27 -20.18 6.01
C GLU A 317 -22.81 -21.22 5.03
N LYS A 318 -22.85 -20.90 3.72
CA LYS A 318 -23.56 -21.73 2.74
C LYS A 318 -22.76 -21.92 1.45
N TYR A 319 -23.03 -23.06 0.81
CA TYR A 319 -22.62 -23.40 -0.54
C TYR A 319 -23.90 -23.64 -1.32
N ASN A 320 -24.11 -22.84 -2.35
CA ASN A 320 -25.31 -22.97 -3.16
C ASN A 320 -25.16 -24.19 -4.06
N THR A 321 -26.22 -25.00 -4.13
CA THR A 321 -26.28 -26.17 -5.02
C THR A 321 -26.98 -25.84 -6.34
N ASP A 322 -27.19 -24.56 -6.62
CA ASP A 322 -27.71 -24.09 -7.90
C ASP A 322 -26.59 -24.14 -8.95
N PRO A 323 -26.92 -23.95 -10.25
CA PRO A 323 -25.91 -23.98 -11.31
C PRO A 323 -24.78 -22.95 -11.13
N GLY A 324 -24.94 -21.95 -10.26
CA GLY A 324 -23.94 -20.92 -9.99
C GLY A 324 -22.85 -21.34 -9.01
N ASP A 325 -23.08 -22.37 -8.17
CA ASP A 325 -22.08 -22.91 -7.22
C ASP A 325 -21.44 -21.83 -6.32
N ALA A 326 -22.18 -20.74 -6.04
CA ALA A 326 -21.67 -19.61 -5.27
C ALA A 326 -21.62 -19.93 -3.76
N VAL A 327 -20.72 -19.27 -3.05
CA VAL A 327 -20.55 -19.38 -1.61
C VAL A 327 -21.07 -18.13 -0.92
N GLU A 328 -21.75 -18.29 0.22
CA GLU A 328 -22.25 -17.18 1.03
C GLU A 328 -21.49 -17.07 2.35
N ALA A 329 -21.10 -15.84 2.68
CA ALA A 329 -20.55 -15.47 3.97
C ALA A 329 -21.34 -14.33 4.62
N ARG A 330 -21.55 -14.40 5.93
CA ARG A 330 -22.26 -13.37 6.71
C ARG A 330 -21.31 -12.57 7.58
N GLN A 331 -21.50 -11.26 7.64
CA GLN A 331 -20.76 -10.39 8.55
C GLN A 331 -21.24 -10.63 10.00
N VAL A 332 -20.32 -11.00 10.89
CA VAL A 332 -20.64 -11.48 12.25
C VAL A 332 -21.14 -10.43 13.24
N ASP A 333 -20.83 -9.16 12.99
CA ASP A 333 -21.25 -7.99 13.80
C ASP A 333 -22.49 -7.29 13.21
N GLY A 334 -23.09 -7.83 12.14
CA GLY A 334 -24.22 -7.23 11.44
C GLY A 334 -23.87 -6.01 10.59
N ALA A 335 -22.59 -5.77 10.30
CA ALA A 335 -22.17 -4.70 9.40
C ALA A 335 -22.46 -5.03 7.93
N VAL A 336 -22.44 -4.00 7.06
CA VAL A 336 -22.56 -4.18 5.61
C VAL A 336 -21.38 -5.02 5.10
N ALA A 337 -21.67 -6.21 4.60
CA ALA A 337 -20.68 -7.17 4.12
C ALA A 337 -20.02 -6.73 2.80
N VAL A 338 -20.81 -6.09 1.93
CA VAL A 338 -20.45 -5.76 0.55
C VAL A 338 -21.29 -4.58 0.06
N ARG A 339 -20.72 -3.78 -0.86
CA ARG A 339 -21.37 -2.63 -1.50
C ARG A 339 -21.36 -2.78 -3.02
N PRO A 340 -22.32 -2.18 -3.75
CA PRO A 340 -22.25 -2.07 -5.20
C PRO A 340 -20.90 -1.49 -5.65
N GLY A 341 -20.25 -2.17 -6.60
CA GLY A 341 -18.90 -1.83 -7.09
C GLY A 341 -17.76 -2.58 -6.41
N ASP A 342 -18.01 -3.32 -5.32
CA ASP A 342 -17.06 -4.30 -4.79
C ASP A 342 -16.99 -5.58 -5.65
N SER A 343 -17.89 -5.73 -6.63
CA SER A 343 -17.93 -6.84 -7.58
C SER A 343 -16.57 -7.13 -8.20
N GLY A 344 -16.22 -8.40 -8.32
CA GLY A 344 -14.93 -8.90 -8.74
C GLY A 344 -13.82 -8.81 -7.68
N GLY A 345 -14.03 -8.04 -6.61
CA GLY A 345 -13.00 -7.77 -5.60
C GLY A 345 -12.55 -9.02 -4.82
N PRO A 346 -11.33 -9.02 -4.27
CA PRO A 346 -10.75 -10.20 -3.63
C PRO A 346 -11.48 -10.57 -2.34
N VAL A 347 -11.80 -11.85 -2.18
CA VAL A 347 -12.17 -12.50 -0.90
C VAL A 347 -11.01 -13.37 -0.46
N TYR A 348 -10.56 -13.21 0.78
CA TYR A 348 -9.30 -13.77 1.26
C TYR A 348 -9.29 -14.11 2.75
N SER A 349 -8.32 -14.94 3.12
CA SER A 349 -7.94 -15.21 4.51
C SER A 349 -6.47 -14.81 4.75
N ALA A 350 -6.05 -14.75 6.01
CA ALA A 350 -4.66 -14.47 6.35
C ALA A 350 -3.77 -15.69 6.05
N SER A 351 -2.55 -15.45 5.56
CA SER A 351 -1.51 -16.46 5.41
C SER A 351 -0.58 -16.48 6.62
N ALA A 352 0.02 -17.63 6.90
CA ALA A 352 1.03 -17.79 7.96
C ALA A 352 2.29 -16.93 7.72
N SER A 353 2.62 -16.59 6.48
CA SER A 353 3.76 -15.71 6.12
C SER A 353 3.45 -14.22 6.22
N GLY A 354 2.27 -13.83 6.68
CA GLY A 354 1.84 -12.43 6.79
C GLY A 354 1.28 -11.83 5.50
N GLY A 355 1.17 -12.62 4.42
CA GLY A 355 0.38 -12.29 3.23
C GLY A 355 -1.07 -12.73 3.35
N VAL A 356 -1.70 -13.00 2.20
CA VAL A 356 -3.07 -13.49 2.11
C VAL A 356 -3.18 -14.76 1.29
N ILE A 357 -4.21 -15.55 1.57
CA ILE A 357 -4.62 -16.70 0.75
C ILE A 357 -5.92 -16.32 0.03
N ALA A 358 -5.90 -16.43 -1.30
CA ALA A 358 -7.06 -16.19 -2.14
C ALA A 358 -8.13 -17.26 -1.88
N LYS A 359 -9.36 -16.81 -1.59
CA LYS A 359 -10.51 -17.65 -1.25
C LYS A 359 -11.64 -17.52 -2.26
N GLY A 360 -11.72 -16.39 -2.98
CA GLY A 360 -12.68 -16.18 -4.06
C GLY A 360 -12.82 -14.72 -4.49
N ILE A 361 -13.82 -14.42 -5.31
CA ILE A 361 -14.13 -13.06 -5.74
C ILE A 361 -15.59 -12.69 -5.44
N ASN A 362 -15.82 -11.43 -5.09
CA ASN A 362 -17.14 -10.92 -4.74
C ASN A 362 -18.07 -10.85 -5.96
N ASN A 363 -19.29 -11.38 -5.85
CA ASN A 363 -20.27 -11.38 -6.95
C ASN A 363 -21.53 -10.59 -6.60
N TYR A 364 -22.15 -10.86 -5.45
CA TYR A 364 -23.47 -10.28 -5.16
C TYR A 364 -23.74 -10.04 -3.66
N THR A 365 -24.83 -9.32 -3.41
CA THR A 365 -25.43 -9.09 -2.10
C THR A 365 -26.94 -9.18 -2.23
N TYR A 366 -27.64 -9.49 -1.14
CA TYR A 366 -29.10 -9.39 -1.13
C TYR A 366 -29.54 -7.96 -0.83
N VAL A 367 -30.51 -7.46 -1.62
CA VAL A 367 -31.07 -6.10 -1.44
C VAL A 367 -31.70 -5.91 -0.06
N ASN A 368 -32.30 -6.95 0.49
CA ASN A 368 -32.99 -6.93 1.78
C ASN A 368 -32.13 -7.44 2.96
N ASP A 369 -30.92 -7.93 2.68
CA ASP A 369 -29.96 -8.37 3.71
C ASP A 369 -28.53 -8.13 3.21
N ASN A 370 -28.02 -6.93 3.48
CA ASN A 370 -26.67 -6.51 3.08
C ASN A 370 -25.58 -7.00 4.06
N THR A 371 -25.93 -7.85 5.02
CA THR A 371 -24.96 -8.53 5.90
C THR A 371 -24.42 -9.81 5.27
N ILE A 372 -24.95 -10.22 4.12
CA ILE A 372 -24.53 -11.39 3.36
C ILE A 372 -23.74 -10.95 2.13
N LEU A 373 -22.56 -11.55 1.96
CA LEU A 373 -21.76 -11.53 0.74
C LEU A 373 -21.94 -12.86 0.01
N GLY A 374 -22.33 -12.81 -1.26
CA GLY A 374 -22.19 -13.92 -2.20
C GLY A 374 -20.90 -13.76 -3.02
N PHE A 375 -20.10 -14.81 -3.10
CA PHE A 375 -18.80 -14.79 -3.79
C PHE A 375 -18.56 -16.12 -4.51
N GLN A 376 -17.83 -16.09 -5.62
CA GLN A 376 -17.36 -17.32 -6.26
C GLN A 376 -16.04 -17.74 -5.63
N ASP A 377 -15.96 -18.98 -5.16
CA ASP A 377 -14.74 -19.50 -4.54
C ASP A 377 -13.61 -19.72 -5.57
N PHE A 378 -12.37 -19.63 -5.10
CA PHE A 378 -11.20 -19.77 -5.96
C PHE A 378 -11.04 -21.20 -6.51
N GLY A 379 -11.56 -22.20 -5.80
CA GLY A 379 -11.56 -23.59 -6.24
C GLY A 379 -12.37 -23.78 -7.52
N THR A 380 -13.56 -23.15 -7.60
CA THR A 380 -14.35 -23.09 -8.82
C THR A 380 -13.63 -22.36 -9.95
N ALA A 381 -13.02 -21.20 -9.69
CA ALA A 381 -12.24 -20.49 -10.71
C ALA A 381 -11.07 -21.33 -11.25
N THR A 382 -10.41 -22.09 -10.38
CA THR A 382 -9.35 -23.03 -10.77
C THR A 382 -9.88 -24.18 -11.62
N ARG A 383 -11.03 -24.75 -11.24
CA ARG A 383 -11.70 -25.83 -11.98
C ARG A 383 -12.10 -25.39 -13.40
N ASP A 384 -12.63 -24.20 -13.52
CA ASP A 384 -13.22 -23.71 -14.77
C ASP A 384 -12.16 -23.21 -15.76
N TYR A 385 -11.13 -22.51 -15.26
CA TYR A 385 -10.14 -21.86 -16.12
C TYR A 385 -8.75 -22.50 -16.09
N GLY A 386 -8.48 -23.41 -15.14
CA GLY A 386 -7.14 -23.98 -14.97
C GLY A 386 -6.11 -22.90 -14.60
N ILE A 387 -6.44 -22.09 -13.58
CA ILE A 387 -5.65 -20.94 -13.15
C ILE A 387 -5.10 -21.07 -11.72
N TRP A 388 -3.98 -20.40 -11.46
CA TRP A 388 -3.35 -20.29 -10.16
C TRP A 388 -2.87 -18.86 -9.92
N ILE A 389 -2.56 -18.50 -8.67
CA ILE A 389 -1.94 -17.20 -8.37
C ILE A 389 -0.64 -17.02 -9.16
N ALA A 390 -0.48 -15.85 -9.78
CA ALA A 390 0.66 -15.50 -10.62
C ALA A 390 1.90 -15.10 -9.79
N GLN A 391 2.46 -16.06 -9.05
CA GLN A 391 3.79 -15.95 -8.41
C GLN A 391 4.89 -15.58 -9.41
#